data_AF-A0A354B704-F1
#
_entry.id   AF-A0A354B704-F1
#
_cell.length_a   1.000
_cell.length_b   1.000
_cell.length_c   1.000
_cell.angle_alpha   90.00
_cell.angle_beta   90.00
_cell.angle_gamma   90.00
#
_symmetry.space_group_name_H-M   'P 1'
#
loop_
_entity.id
_entity.type
_entity.pdbx_description
1 polymer ?
#
loop_
_entity_poly.entity_id
_entity_poly.type
_entity_poly.pdbx_seq_one_letter_code
_entity_poly.pdbx_strand_id
1 'polypeptide(L)'
;RHGCWDLPEGKAFLITVPAIDAFYWNFQLNNMWEESLDYRRFPVTVNKHTARYEADGTVRIVVSRTDPGWGNWISTAHHDHGTWGLRYNQVVEDIPPTIELIDV
;
A
#
# COMPACT_ATOMS: atom_id res chain seq x y z
N ARG A 1 -3.11 -8.77 7.03
CA ARG A 1 -2.32 -7.84 7.88
C ARG A 1 -3.07 -6.53 7.96
N HIS A 2 -3.11 -5.92 9.15
CA HIS A 2 -3.75 -4.64 9.41
C HIS A 2 -2.83 -3.77 10.23
N GLY A 3 -2.98 -2.45 10.11
CA GLY A 3 -2.27 -1.50 10.95
C GLY A 3 -2.88 -0.12 10.84
N CYS A 4 -2.40 0.78 11.69
CA CYS A 4 -2.69 2.20 11.61
C CYS A 4 -1.56 2.92 10.88
N TRP A 5 -1.86 4.10 10.35
CA TRP A 5 -0.88 5.00 9.75
C TRP A 5 -1.13 6.42 10.26
N ASP A 6 -0.04 7.16 10.42
CA ASP A 6 0.02 8.59 10.69
C ASP A 6 1.17 9.12 9.85
N LEU A 7 0.87 9.98 8.88
CA LEU A 7 1.81 10.41 7.86
C LEU A 7 2.18 11.88 8.05
N PRO A 8 3.40 12.17 8.57
CA PRO A 8 3.90 13.53 8.65
C PRO A 8 4.01 14.20 7.28
N GLU A 9 4.00 15.53 7.26
CA GLU A 9 4.25 16.30 6.05
C GLU A 9 5.64 16.00 5.46
N GLY A 10 5.73 15.92 4.12
CA GLY A 10 6.96 15.61 3.40
C GLY A 10 7.43 14.15 3.49
N LYS A 11 6.62 13.25 4.09
CA LYS A 11 6.95 11.83 4.21
C LYS A 11 6.05 10.94 3.35
N ALA A 12 6.50 9.71 3.15
CA ALA A 12 5.71 8.59 2.62
C ALA A 12 5.95 7.32 3.42
N PHE A 13 4.94 6.44 3.47
CA PHE A 13 5.17 5.04 3.82
C PHE A 13 5.53 4.26 2.56
N LEU A 14 6.74 3.70 2.54
CA LEU A 14 7.16 2.71 1.56
C LEU A 14 6.89 1.32 2.12
N ILE A 15 5.99 0.60 1.46
CA ILE A 15 5.66 -0.79 1.78
C ILE A 15 6.24 -1.66 0.68
N THR A 16 7.18 -2.54 1.01
CA THR A 16 7.76 -3.50 0.07
C THR A 16 7.12 -4.85 0.29
N VAL A 17 6.31 -5.29 -0.67
CA VAL A 17 5.76 -6.64 -0.73
C VAL A 17 6.80 -7.54 -1.42
N PRO A 18 7.27 -8.62 -0.76
CA PRO A 18 8.22 -9.55 -1.37
C PRO A 18 7.59 -10.26 -2.57
N ALA A 19 8.43 -10.85 -3.42
CA ALA A 19 7.95 -11.78 -4.43
C ALA A 19 7.30 -12.98 -3.72
N ILE A 20 5.98 -13.10 -3.83
CA ILE A 20 5.19 -14.16 -3.20
C ILE A 20 4.41 -14.94 -4.24
N ASP A 21 4.32 -16.26 -4.04
CA ASP A 21 3.36 -17.09 -4.75
C ASP A 21 2.05 -17.13 -3.95
N ALA A 22 1.07 -16.35 -4.39
CA ALA A 22 -0.27 -16.31 -3.84
C ALA A 22 -1.30 -16.34 -4.96
N PHE A 23 -2.45 -16.99 -4.75
CA PHE A 23 -3.56 -16.93 -5.70
C PHE A 23 -3.95 -15.47 -5.99
N TYR A 24 -4.11 -14.67 -4.93
CA TYR A 24 -4.44 -13.25 -5.01
C TYR A 24 -3.87 -12.47 -3.83
N TRP A 25 -3.64 -11.16 -4.01
CA TRP A 25 -3.39 -10.24 -2.91
C TRP A 25 -3.88 -8.82 -3.23
N ASN A 26 -4.13 -8.02 -2.19
CA ASN A 26 -4.36 -6.58 -2.34
C ASN A 26 -3.91 -5.77 -1.12
N PHE A 27 -3.53 -4.52 -1.37
CA PHE A 27 -3.36 -3.48 -0.36
C PHE A 27 -4.49 -2.47 -0.48
N GLN A 28 -4.96 -1.96 0.65
CA GLN A 28 -6.02 -0.96 0.73
C GLN A 28 -5.72 0.04 1.85
N LEU A 29 -5.84 1.32 1.54
CA LEU A 29 -5.80 2.41 2.52
C LEU A 29 -7.23 2.76 2.96
N ASN A 30 -7.38 2.96 4.25
CA ASN A 30 -8.67 3.19 4.90
C ASN A 30 -8.59 4.42 5.81
N ASN A 31 -9.76 4.94 6.18
CA ASN A 31 -9.89 5.91 7.27
C ASN A 31 -9.78 5.23 8.65
N MET A 32 -9.95 6.01 9.72
CA MET A 32 -9.92 5.51 11.11
C MET A 32 -11.07 4.57 11.47
N TRP A 33 -12.12 4.51 10.65
CA TRP A 33 -13.30 3.65 10.83
C TRP A 33 -13.19 2.35 10.03
N GLU A 34 -12.00 2.04 9.51
CA GLU A 34 -11.72 0.89 8.64
C GLU A 34 -12.50 0.89 7.31
N GLU A 35 -13.10 2.02 6.95
CA GLU A 35 -13.75 2.19 5.66
C GLU A 35 -12.69 2.52 4.61
N SER A 36 -12.83 1.93 3.43
CA SER A 36 -12.00 2.30 2.30
C SER A 36 -12.11 3.78 1.99
N LEU A 37 -11.00 4.42 1.63
CA LEU A 37 -11.07 5.75 1.03
C LEU A 37 -11.77 5.69 -0.35
N ASP A 38 -12.11 6.84 -0.95
CA ASP A 38 -12.88 6.87 -2.20
C ASP A 38 -12.07 6.42 -3.43
N TYR A 39 -12.05 5.10 -3.66
CA TYR A 39 -11.37 4.45 -4.78
C TYR A 39 -11.90 4.84 -6.16
N ARG A 40 -13.06 5.52 -6.25
CA ARG A 40 -13.60 6.01 -7.52
C ARG A 40 -12.91 7.31 -7.97
N ARG A 41 -12.28 8.00 -7.02
CA ARG A 41 -11.67 9.32 -7.23
C ARG A 41 -10.16 9.32 -7.02
N PHE A 42 -9.67 8.43 -6.17
CA PHE A 42 -8.27 8.39 -5.77
C PHE A 42 -7.69 6.97 -5.90
N PRO A 43 -6.40 6.82 -6.25
CA PRO A 43 -5.72 5.54 -6.18
C PRO A 43 -5.45 5.20 -4.71
N VAL A 44 -6.36 4.47 -4.06
CA VAL A 44 -6.28 4.15 -2.61
C VAL A 44 -6.09 2.65 -2.34
N THR A 45 -5.92 1.88 -3.40
CA THR A 45 -5.82 0.42 -3.38
C THR A 45 -5.01 -0.05 -4.57
N VAL A 46 -4.31 -1.17 -4.40
CA VAL A 46 -3.60 -1.87 -5.47
C VAL A 46 -3.72 -3.38 -5.23
N ASN A 47 -3.71 -4.17 -6.28
CA ASN A 47 -3.81 -5.62 -6.17
C ASN A 47 -2.86 -6.35 -7.12
N LYS A 48 -2.81 -7.68 -7.02
CA LYS A 48 -1.96 -8.56 -7.85
C LYS A 48 -1.99 -8.25 -9.34
N HIS A 49 -3.13 -7.82 -9.90
CA HIS A 49 -3.27 -7.59 -11.34
C HIS A 49 -2.95 -6.16 -11.75
N THR A 50 -3.13 -5.19 -10.85
CA THR A 50 -2.92 -3.76 -11.14
C THR A 50 -1.59 -3.23 -10.65
N ALA A 51 -0.89 -3.99 -9.81
CA ALA A 51 0.43 -3.63 -9.32
C ALA A 51 1.47 -3.64 -10.45
N ARG A 52 2.32 -2.62 -10.46
CA ARG A 52 3.61 -2.65 -11.14
C ARG A 52 4.60 -3.43 -10.27
N TYR A 53 5.15 -4.47 -10.86
CA TYR A 53 6.19 -5.30 -10.27
C TYR A 53 7.58 -4.77 -10.63
N GLU A 54 8.51 -4.90 -9.70
CA GLU A 54 9.94 -4.71 -9.95
C GLU A 54 10.50 -5.95 -10.68
N ALA A 55 11.72 -5.84 -11.22
CA ALA A 55 12.33 -6.91 -12.02
C ALA A 55 12.57 -8.22 -11.23
N ASP A 56 12.71 -8.13 -9.91
CA ASP A 56 12.86 -9.26 -8.99
C ASP A 56 11.52 -9.85 -8.51
N GLY A 57 10.39 -9.31 -9.00
CA GLY A 57 9.05 -9.73 -8.61
C GLY A 57 8.54 -9.11 -7.31
N THR A 58 9.31 -8.22 -6.67
CA THR A 58 8.81 -7.44 -5.53
C THR A 58 7.84 -6.35 -5.99
N VAL A 59 7.06 -5.81 -5.07
CA VAL A 59 6.17 -4.67 -5.33
C VAL A 59 6.44 -3.57 -4.30
N ARG A 60 6.69 -2.36 -4.78
CA ARG A 60 6.82 -1.15 -3.96
C ARG A 60 5.51 -0.39 -3.97
N ILE A 61 4.88 -0.25 -2.82
CA ILE A 61 3.66 0.53 -2.61
C ILE A 61 4.06 1.79 -1.83
N VAL A 62 3.66 2.96 -2.33
CA VAL A 62 4.07 4.25 -1.74
C VAL A 62 2.83 5.01 -1.33
N VAL A 63 2.60 5.13 -0.03
CA VAL A 63 1.48 5.91 0.53
C VAL A 63 1.97 7.33 0.79
N SER A 64 1.43 8.30 0.06
CA SER A 64 1.82 9.71 0.15
C SER A 64 0.68 10.66 -0.23
N ARG A 65 0.76 11.92 0.23
CA ARG A 65 -0.22 12.97 -0.10
C ARG A 65 -0.25 13.29 -1.60
N THR A 66 0.91 13.36 -2.24
CA THR A 66 1.10 13.66 -3.68
C THR A 66 1.78 12.50 -4.39
N ASP A 67 1.50 12.33 -5.69
CA ASP A 67 2.16 11.33 -6.53
C ASP A 67 3.67 11.60 -6.62
N PRO A 68 4.53 10.69 -6.12
CA PRO A 68 5.98 10.86 -6.21
C PRO A 68 6.53 10.50 -7.61
N GLY A 69 5.69 10.01 -8.53
CA GLY A 69 6.08 9.62 -9.89
C GLY A 69 6.74 8.25 -9.99
N TRP A 70 6.80 7.49 -8.89
CA TRP A 70 7.36 6.15 -8.82
C TRP A 70 6.59 5.27 -7.83
N GLY A 71 6.96 3.98 -7.78
CA GLY A 71 6.22 2.97 -7.01
C GLY A 71 4.79 2.77 -7.51
N ASN A 72 4.01 2.02 -6.75
CA ASN A 72 2.56 1.96 -6.85
C ASN A 72 2.01 3.00 -5.87
N TRP A 73 1.74 4.20 -6.38
CA TRP A 73 1.28 5.31 -5.55
C TRP A 73 -0.12 5.05 -5.01
N ILE A 74 -0.26 5.27 -3.70
CA ILE A 74 -1.51 5.25 -2.96
C ILE A 74 -1.70 6.65 -2.35
N SER A 75 -2.72 7.35 -2.82
CA SER A 75 -3.09 8.66 -2.29
C SER A 75 -3.68 8.52 -0.89
N THR A 76 -3.30 9.43 0.00
CA THR A 76 -3.97 9.58 1.31
C THR A 76 -5.36 10.22 1.21
N ALA A 77 -5.79 10.64 0.00
CA ALA A 77 -7.07 11.31 -0.24
C ALA A 77 -7.37 12.41 0.80
N HIS A 78 -6.37 13.26 1.07
CA HIS A 78 -6.42 14.37 2.03
C HIS A 78 -6.57 13.97 3.50
N HIS A 79 -6.32 12.71 3.85
CA HIS A 79 -6.21 12.26 5.24
C HIS A 79 -4.74 12.28 5.70
N ASP A 80 -4.56 12.46 7.00
CA ASP A 80 -3.24 12.46 7.65
C ASP A 80 -2.98 11.18 8.44
N HIS A 81 -4.04 10.47 8.82
CA HIS A 81 -3.97 9.22 9.55
C HIS A 81 -5.18 8.34 9.24
N GLY A 82 -5.07 7.06 9.56
CA GLY A 82 -6.12 6.07 9.29
C GLY A 82 -5.66 4.65 9.56
N THR A 83 -6.28 3.70 8.88
CA THR A 83 -5.90 2.28 8.92
C THR A 83 -5.52 1.78 7.53
N TRP A 84 -4.91 0.60 7.46
CA TRP A 84 -4.60 -0.07 6.20
C TRP A 84 -4.79 -1.59 6.32
N GLY A 85 -5.01 -2.23 5.18
CA GLY A 85 -5.13 -3.68 5.09
C GLY A 85 -4.33 -4.23 3.92
N LEU A 86 -3.47 -5.23 4.19
CA LEU A 86 -2.80 -6.05 3.18
C LEU A 86 -3.27 -7.49 3.32
N ARG A 87 -3.87 -8.04 2.27
CA ARG A 87 -4.44 -9.38 2.27
C ARG A 87 -3.66 -10.26 1.29
N TYR A 88 -3.20 -11.41 1.75
CA TYR A 88 -2.70 -12.49 0.91
C TYR A 88 -3.71 -13.63 0.96
N ASN A 89 -4.15 -14.10 -0.19
CA ASN A 89 -5.11 -15.20 -0.31
C ASN A 89 -4.40 -16.40 -0.93
N GLN A 90 -4.42 -17.53 -0.21
CA GLN A 90 -3.78 -18.79 -0.62
C GLN A 90 -2.30 -18.59 -1.00
N VAL A 91 -1.53 -17.99 -0.08
CA VAL A 91 -0.08 -17.85 -0.24
C VAL A 91 0.63 -19.15 0.15
N VAL A 92 1.64 -19.54 -0.62
CA VAL A 92 2.45 -20.74 -0.33
C VAL A 92 3.31 -20.52 0.92
N GLU A 93 3.96 -19.35 1.02
CA GLU A 93 4.77 -18.94 2.16
C GLU A 93 4.40 -17.51 2.58
N ASP A 94 4.00 -17.32 3.85
CA ASP A 94 3.59 -16.01 4.37
C ASP A 94 4.80 -15.15 4.76
N ILE A 95 5.47 -14.58 3.76
CA ILE A 95 6.57 -13.63 3.95
C ILE A 95 6.00 -12.23 4.24
N PRO A 96 6.31 -11.61 5.38
CA PRO A 96 5.80 -10.29 5.72
C PRO A 96 6.35 -9.20 4.77
N PRO A 97 5.55 -8.15 4.48
CA PRO A 97 6.10 -6.95 3.86
C PRO A 97 7.02 -6.22 4.85
N THR A 98 7.91 -5.38 4.32
CA THR A 98 8.58 -4.34 5.12
C THR A 98 7.83 -3.02 4.97
N ILE A 99 7.90 -2.17 6.00
CA ILE A 99 7.29 -0.84 6.01
C ILE A 99 8.32 0.14 6.55
N GLU A 100 8.59 1.19 5.78
CA GLU A 100 9.57 2.22 6.10
C GLU A 100 8.93 3.60 5.91
N LEU A 101 9.27 4.55 6.78
CA LEU A 101 8.95 5.95 6.59
C LEU A 101 10.11 6.62 5.86
N ILE A 102 9.84 7.20 4.70
CA ILE A 102 10.85 7.82 3.84
C ILE A 102 10.51 9.29 3.57
N ASP A 103 11.49 10.09 3.16
CA ASP A 103 11.30 11.43 2.60
C ASP A 103 10.76 11.35 1.16
N VAL A 104 9.94 12.33 0.76
CA VAL A 104 9.34 12.46 -0.59
C VAL A 104 9.88 13.68 -1.31
#